data_AF-A0A2N7VCG4-F1
#
_entry.id   AF-A0A2N7VCG4-F1
#
_cell.length_a   1.000
_cell.length_b   1.000
_cell.length_c   1.000
_cell.angle_alpha   90.00
_cell.angle_beta   90.00
_cell.angle_gamma   90.00
#
_symmetry.space_group_name_H-M   'P 1'
#
loop_
_entity.id
_entity.type
_entity.pdbx_description
1 polymer ?
#
loop_
_entity_poly.entity_id
_entity_poly.type
_entity_poly.pdbx_seq_one_letter_code
_entity_poly.pdbx_strand_id
1 'polypeptide(L)'
;HLLYGEWLRRERRRIDAREQLRIAHGMLDAIGMEAFAERARRELRATGETARKRTAAVSGEQLTAQETQIARLARDGLSNPEIGARLFISARTVQYHLRNVFAKAGISSRSQLDRVL
;
A
#
# COMPACT_ATOMS: atom_id res chain seq x y z
N HIS A 1 -23.65 1.73 1.39
CA HIS A 1 -22.19 1.96 1.26
C HIS A 1 -21.74 3.34 1.75
N LEU A 2 -22.27 4.47 1.26
CA LEU A 2 -21.78 5.82 1.62
C LEU A 2 -21.79 6.12 3.13
N LEU A 3 -22.97 6.14 3.77
CA LEU A 3 -23.10 6.47 5.20
C LEU A 3 -22.30 5.54 6.11
N TYR A 4 -22.27 4.24 5.78
CA TYR A 4 -21.51 3.26 6.53
C TYR A 4 -19.99 3.51 6.41
N GLY A 5 -19.52 3.85 5.22
CA GLY A 5 -18.12 4.26 4.99
C GLY A 5 -17.73 5.52 5.77
N GLU A 6 -18.62 6.51 5.84
CA GLU A 6 -18.39 7.73 6.65
C GLU A 6 -18.34 7.43 8.14
N TRP A 7 -19.24 6.57 8.63
CA TRP A 7 -19.24 6.12 10.03
C TRP A 7 -17.92 5.40 10.36
N LEU A 8 -17.50 4.44 9.53
CA LEU A 8 -16.21 3.74 9.69
C LEU A 8 -15.01 4.70 9.72
N ARG A 9 -15.04 5.77 8.90
CA ARG A 9 -13.99 6.80 8.92
C ARG A 9 -13.94 7.51 10.28
N ARG A 10 -15.10 7.88 10.82
CA ARG A 10 -15.23 8.55 12.13
C ARG A 10 -14.75 7.64 13.27
N GLU A 11 -15.00 6.34 13.17
CA GLU A 11 -14.47 5.29 14.07
C GLU A 11 -12.97 4.96 13.86
N ARG A 12 -12.25 5.74 13.06
CA ARG A 12 -10.83 5.54 12.71
C ARG A 12 -10.52 4.19 12.02
N ARG A 13 -11.53 3.45 11.58
CA ARG A 13 -11.41 2.20 10.81
C ARG A 13 -11.15 2.49 9.33
N ARG A 14 -10.02 3.15 9.05
CA ARG A 14 -9.69 3.73 7.74
C ARG A 14 -9.61 2.71 6.59
N ILE A 15 -9.24 1.45 6.86
CA ILE A 15 -9.15 0.42 5.81
C ILE A 15 -10.55 0.02 5.35
N ASP A 16 -11.40 -0.39 6.29
CA ASP A 16 -12.79 -0.78 6.05
C ASP A 16 -13.60 0.38 5.44
N ALA A 17 -13.37 1.61 5.92
CA ALA A 17 -14.01 2.81 5.38
C ALA A 17 -13.73 2.97 3.88
N ARG A 18 -12.49 2.76 3.43
CA ARG A 18 -12.12 2.92 2.01
C ARG A 18 -12.83 1.93 1.11
N GLU A 19 -12.96 0.67 1.54
CA GLU A 19 -13.69 -0.34 0.78
C GLU A 19 -15.13 0.12 0.54
N GLN A 20 -15.83 0.50 1.61
CA GLN A 20 -17.23 0.93 1.53
C GLN A 20 -17.39 2.23 0.73
N LEU A 21 -16.47 3.19 0.88
CA LEU A 21 -16.54 4.46 0.17
C LEU A 21 -16.20 4.33 -1.33
N ARG A 22 -15.35 3.37 -1.74
CA ARG A 22 -15.09 3.08 -3.16
C ARG A 22 -16.30 2.47 -3.85
N ILE A 23 -16.95 1.50 -3.19
CA ILE A 23 -18.19 0.90 -3.69
C ILE A 23 -19.26 1.99 -3.84
N ALA A 24 -19.42 2.84 -2.83
CA ALA A 24 -20.35 3.97 -2.88
C ALA A 24 -20.04 4.89 -4.07
N HIS A 25 -18.79 5.33 -4.21
CA HIS A 25 -18.38 6.20 -5.30
C HIS A 25 -18.70 5.59 -6.67
N GLY A 26 -18.28 4.34 -6.92
CA GLY A 26 -18.50 3.67 -8.22
C GLY A 26 -19.98 3.52 -8.56
N MET A 27 -20.81 3.14 -7.59
CA MET A 27 -22.27 3.04 -7.80
C MET A 27 -22.90 4.41 -8.09
N LEU A 28 -22.54 5.43 -7.32
CA LEU A 28 -23.13 6.77 -7.46
C LEU A 28 -22.70 7.46 -8.76
N ASP A 29 -21.45 7.27 -9.17
CA ASP A 29 -20.91 7.76 -10.44
C ASP A 29 -21.61 7.09 -11.63
N ALA A 30 -21.76 5.76 -11.60
CA ALA A 30 -22.44 5.00 -12.66
C ALA A 30 -23.93 5.36 -12.82
N ILE A 31 -24.61 5.75 -11.74
CA ILE A 31 -26.01 6.18 -11.77
C ILE A 31 -26.15 7.67 -12.14
N GLY A 32 -25.06 8.44 -12.15
CA GLY A 32 -25.08 9.89 -12.42
C GLY A 32 -25.46 10.75 -11.20
N MET A 33 -25.36 10.21 -9.98
CA MET A 33 -25.63 10.94 -8.74
C MET A 33 -24.41 11.76 -8.30
N GLU A 34 -24.00 12.73 -9.13
CA GLU A 34 -22.71 13.43 -9.05
C GLU A 34 -22.42 14.05 -7.67
N ALA A 35 -23.40 14.69 -7.04
CA ALA A 35 -23.22 15.32 -5.72
C ALA A 35 -22.85 14.29 -4.63
N PHE A 36 -23.45 13.10 -4.69
CA PHE A 36 -23.15 12.02 -3.75
C PHE A 36 -21.84 11.30 -4.11
N ALA A 37 -21.51 11.17 -5.40
CA ALA A 37 -20.23 10.64 -5.84
C ALA A 37 -19.07 11.54 -5.35
N GLU A 38 -19.19 12.86 -5.51
CA GLU A 38 -18.21 13.83 -5.01
C GLU A 38 -18.12 13.81 -3.47
N ARG A 39 -19.25 13.61 -2.77
CA ARG A 39 -19.23 13.39 -1.32
C ARG A 39 -18.44 12.13 -0.95
N ALA A 40 -18.69 11.00 -1.59
CA ALA A 40 -17.93 9.77 -1.39
C ALA A 40 -16.43 9.97 -1.66
N ARG A 41 -16.09 10.72 -2.72
CA ARG A 41 -14.72 11.09 -3.08
C ARG A 41 -14.02 11.93 -2.01
N ARG A 42 -14.70 12.92 -1.43
CA ARG A 42 -14.17 13.74 -0.32
C ARG A 42 -13.91 12.89 0.91
N GLU A 43 -14.82 11.98 1.22
CA GLU A 43 -14.69 11.03 2.33
C GLU A 43 -13.51 10.06 2.12
N LEU A 44 -13.30 9.56 0.90
CA LEU A 44 -12.12 8.77 0.53
C LEU A 44 -10.84 9.58 0.81
N ARG A 45 -10.74 10.81 0.29
CA ARG A 45 -9.57 11.68 0.54
C ARG A 45 -9.33 11.89 2.04
N ALA A 46 -10.38 12.09 2.82
CA ALA A 46 -10.30 12.26 4.28
C ALA A 46 -9.81 11.01 5.03
N THR A 47 -9.87 9.81 4.43
CA THR A 47 -9.22 8.61 4.98
C THR A 47 -7.69 8.63 4.78
N GLY A 48 -7.14 9.69 4.20
CA GLY A 48 -5.77 9.76 3.69
C GLY A 48 -5.63 9.11 2.31
N GLU A 49 -6.72 8.99 1.54
CA GLU A 49 -6.68 8.55 0.13
C GLU A 49 -6.38 9.72 -0.82
N THR A 50 -5.32 10.45 -0.51
CA THR A 50 -4.54 11.25 -1.45
C THR A 50 -3.12 10.73 -1.32
N ALA A 51 -2.53 10.26 -2.43
CA ALA A 51 -1.18 9.70 -2.47
C ALA A 51 -0.94 8.31 -1.83
N ARG A 52 -1.96 7.44 -1.74
CA ARG A 52 -1.71 5.98 -1.71
C ARG A 52 -1.70 5.35 -3.10
N LYS A 53 -1.19 6.09 -4.08
CA LYS A 53 -0.62 5.49 -5.31
C LYS A 53 0.67 4.69 -5.00
N ARG A 54 1.12 4.65 -3.74
CA ARG A 54 2.34 3.95 -3.30
C ARG A 54 2.15 2.63 -2.54
N THR A 55 0.91 2.14 -2.35
CA THR A 55 0.71 0.76 -1.82
C THR A 55 -0.22 -0.08 -2.68
N ALA A 56 -0.51 0.37 -3.89
CA ALA A 56 -1.12 -0.43 -4.94
C ALA A 56 -0.24 -0.35 -6.19
N ALA A 57 1.05 -0.71 -6.03
CA ALA A 57 1.72 -1.46 -7.09
C ALA A 57 1.15 -2.89 -7.09
N VAL A 58 -0.17 -2.99 -7.26
CA VAL A 58 -0.87 -4.20 -7.69
C VAL A 58 -1.09 -3.98 -9.18
N SER A 59 0.02 -3.89 -9.91
CA SER A 59 0.16 -3.86 -11.37
C SER A 59 1.65 -3.62 -11.63
N GLY A 60 2.36 -4.69 -11.97
CA GLY A 60 3.78 -4.65 -12.32
C GLY A 60 4.58 -5.63 -11.50
N GLU A 61 5.00 -6.73 -12.14
CA GLU A 61 6.02 -7.68 -11.70
C GLU A 61 7.36 -7.01 -11.29
N GLN A 62 7.49 -5.70 -11.50
CA GLN A 62 8.69 -4.93 -11.24
C GLN A 62 8.77 -4.39 -9.81
N LEU A 63 9.99 -4.46 -9.26
CA LEU A 63 10.34 -3.85 -7.98
C LEU A 63 10.33 -2.32 -8.10
N THR A 64 9.77 -1.65 -7.10
CA THR A 64 9.88 -0.19 -6.96
C THR A 64 11.32 0.19 -6.58
N ALA A 65 11.71 1.45 -6.81
CA ALA A 65 13.06 1.93 -6.44
C ALA A 65 13.42 1.66 -4.97
N GLN A 66 12.46 1.82 -4.05
CA GLN A 66 12.67 1.55 -2.63
C GLN A 66 12.80 0.05 -2.33
N GLU A 67 11.99 -0.79 -2.99
CA GLU A 67 12.11 -2.25 -2.89
C GLU A 67 13.45 -2.74 -3.45
N THR A 68 13.90 -2.24 -4.60
CA THR A 68 15.20 -2.55 -5.18
C THR A 68 16.34 -2.16 -4.25
N GLN A 69 16.29 -0.97 -3.66
CA GLN A 69 17.31 -0.52 -2.71
C GLN A 69 17.38 -1.41 -1.47
N ILE A 70 16.22 -1.76 -0.89
CA ILE A 70 16.14 -2.67 0.26
C ILE A 70 16.63 -4.06 -0.10
N ALA A 71 16.25 -4.57 -1.28
CA ALA A 71 16.61 -5.91 -1.73
C ALA A 71 18.12 -6.05 -1.99
N ARG A 72 18.78 -5.01 -2.52
CA ARG A 72 20.25 -4.97 -2.67
C ARG A 72 20.97 -4.98 -1.33
N LEU A 73 20.59 -4.10 -0.40
CA LEU A 73 21.18 -4.11 0.95
C LEU A 73 20.94 -5.46 1.65
N ALA A 74 19.80 -6.09 1.39
CA ALA A 74 19.50 -7.42 1.90
C ALA A 74 20.38 -8.51 1.26
N ARG A 75 20.62 -8.43 -0.04
CA ARG A 75 21.56 -9.30 -0.75
C ARG A 75 22.97 -9.15 -0.19
N ASP A 76 23.40 -7.92 0.08
CA ASP A 76 24.72 -7.59 0.62
C ASP A 76 24.90 -7.96 2.12
N GLY A 77 23.92 -8.65 2.73
CA GLY A 77 24.05 -9.23 4.08
C GLY A 77 23.49 -8.37 5.22
N LEU A 78 22.99 -7.15 5.00
CA LEU A 78 22.55 -6.26 6.08
C LEU A 78 21.22 -6.71 6.71
N SER A 79 21.17 -6.84 8.02
CA SER A 79 19.95 -7.15 8.77
C SER A 79 18.88 -6.06 8.64
N ASN A 80 17.61 -6.40 8.91
CA ASN A 80 16.50 -5.43 8.82
C ASN A 80 16.71 -4.18 9.70
N PRO A 81 17.27 -4.27 10.92
CA PRO A 81 17.64 -3.09 11.71
C PRO A 81 18.73 -2.23 11.05
N GLU A 82 19.78 -2.82 10.47
CA GLU A 82 20.86 -2.09 9.80
C GLU A 82 20.35 -1.38 8.54
N ILE A 83 19.54 -2.08 7.73
CA ILE A 83 18.86 -1.47 6.58
C ILE A 83 17.96 -0.33 7.04
N GLY A 84 17.20 -0.53 8.12
CA GLY A 84 16.32 0.47 8.69
C GLY A 84 17.08 1.72 9.14
N ALA A 85 18.20 1.55 9.82
CA ALA A 85 19.09 2.63 10.24
C ALA A 85 19.63 3.41 9.03
N ARG A 86 20.10 2.71 7.99
CA ARG A 86 20.65 3.34 6.78
C ARG A 86 19.62 4.08 5.94
N LEU A 87 18.38 3.62 5.96
CA LEU A 87 17.27 4.19 5.18
C LEU A 87 16.33 5.08 6.01
N PHE A 88 16.65 5.32 7.29
CA PHE A 88 15.84 6.09 8.23
C PHE A 88 14.37 5.60 8.33
N ILE A 89 14.19 4.27 8.36
CA ILE A 89 12.88 3.61 8.52
C ILE A 89 12.94 2.50 9.56
N SER A 90 11.79 2.09 10.09
CA SER A 90 11.75 1.02 11.08
C SER A 90 12.12 -0.35 10.46
N ALA A 91 12.73 -1.24 11.24
CA ALA A 91 12.98 -2.63 10.82
C ALA A 91 11.70 -3.36 10.38
N ARG A 92 10.55 -3.01 10.98
CA ARG A 92 9.22 -3.51 10.57
C ARG A 92 8.83 -3.04 9.17
N THR A 93 9.17 -1.80 8.81
CA THR A 93 8.96 -1.26 7.46
C THR A 93 9.84 -2.00 6.45
N VAL A 94 11.11 -2.28 6.80
CA VAL A 94 12.00 -3.10 5.96
C VAL A 94 11.42 -4.50 5.75
N GLN A 95 10.95 -5.16 6.80
CA GLN A 95 10.30 -6.48 6.71
C GLN A 95 9.10 -6.47 5.77
N TYR A 96 8.27 -5.42 5.84
CA TYR A 96 7.14 -5.25 4.93
C TYR A 96 7.60 -5.16 3.47
N HIS A 97 8.61 -4.36 3.17
CA HIS A 97 9.15 -4.25 1.81
C HIS A 97 9.75 -5.56 1.31
N LEU A 98 10.50 -6.29 2.15
CA LEU A 98 11.07 -7.58 1.78
C LEU A 98 9.99 -8.62 1.46
N ARG A 99 8.88 -8.64 2.20
CA ARG A 99 7.74 -9.51 1.88
C ARG A 99 7.20 -9.23 0.47
N ASN A 100 7.08 -7.96 0.10
CA ASN A 100 6.63 -7.59 -1.25
C ASN A 100 7.66 -7.92 -2.32
N VAL A 101 8.96 -7.71 -2.05
CA VAL A 101 10.06 -8.12 -2.94
C VAL A 101 9.98 -9.61 -3.22
N PHE A 102 9.81 -10.43 -2.18
CA PHE A 102 9.74 -11.88 -2.31
C PHE A 102 8.55 -12.32 -3.16
N ALA A 103 7.38 -11.73 -2.92
CA ALA A 103 6.18 -11.99 -3.72
C ALA A 103 6.38 -11.60 -5.20
N LYS A 104 7.02 -10.46 -5.47
CA LYS A 104 7.27 -9.98 -6.85
C LYS A 104 8.35 -10.76 -7.58
N ALA A 105 9.39 -11.20 -6.87
CA ALA A 105 10.51 -11.96 -7.43
C ALA A 105 10.25 -13.48 -7.46
N GLY A 106 9.11 -13.95 -6.93
CA GLY A 106 8.77 -15.38 -6.89
C GLY A 106 9.67 -16.21 -5.97
N ILE A 107 10.22 -15.60 -4.92
CA ILE A 107 11.13 -16.25 -3.97
C ILE A 107 10.48 -16.34 -2.58
N SER A 108 10.96 -17.26 -1.76
CA SER A 108 10.44 -17.47 -0.40
C SER A 108 11.45 -17.11 0.69
N SER A 109 12.74 -17.00 0.35
CA SER A 109 13.80 -16.71 1.32
C SER A 109 14.73 -15.60 0.88
N ARG A 110 15.30 -14.93 1.88
CA ARG A 110 16.32 -13.91 1.68
C ARG A 110 17.58 -14.45 0.97
N SER A 111 17.95 -15.71 1.24
CA SER A 111 19.09 -16.37 0.59
C SER A 111 18.91 -16.56 -0.92
N GLN A 112 17.68 -16.45 -1.44
CA GLN A 112 17.42 -16.53 -2.87
C GLN A 112 17.61 -15.18 -3.59
N LEU A 113 17.83 -14.08 -2.86
CA LEU A 113 18.04 -12.75 -3.46
C LEU A 113 19.23 -12.72 -4.41
N ASP A 114 20.31 -13.46 -4.13
CA ASP A 114 21.49 -13.56 -5.02
C ASP A 114 21.15 -14.12 -6.40
N ARG A 115 20.09 -14.91 -6.52
CA ARG A 115 19.68 -15.53 -7.79
C ARG A 115 18.81 -14.61 -8.65
N VAL A 116 18.15 -13.64 -8.04
CA VAL A 116 17.12 -12.80 -8.70
C VAL A 116 17.51 -11.33 -8.87
N LEU A 117 18.67 -10.90 -8.34
CA LEU A 117 19.19 -9.54 -8.39
C LEU A 117 20.60 -9.46 -8.96
#